data_AF-A0A1M6H4Z9-F1
#
_entry.id   AF-A0A1M6H4Z9-F1
#
_cell.length_a   1.000
_cell.length_b   1.000
_cell.length_c   1.000
_cell.angle_alpha   90.00
_cell.angle_beta   90.00
_cell.angle_gamma   90.00
#
_symmetry.space_group_name_H-M   'P 1'
#
loop_
_entity.id
_entity.type
_entity.pdbx_description
1 polymer ?
#
loop_
_entity_poly.entity_id
_entity_poly.type
_entity_poly.pdbx_seq_one_letter_code
_entity_poly.pdbx_strand_id
1 'polypeptide(L)'
;MKKINLLTFFLFLNFASYAQERELETFRDKVYTYVNYDKNNNSEIKSIQLQKDKLLKELEKSFLSFILNEKSHNFDTIKKNAASIGKGIRCTEIRKDYSIKSKEHNIDILVSLNGIYDFGRPEFVSFFIQPFHIENEDYIVYYYKLNGKGKYYIKNLKDNKLLLESEAFSSHRAIANMFQIDENHLLIIEYMDSKGQRAYVLNKSKNNLEQALSFKGKTFIKNTTNYTKSTKLTYEPSRKYLHIAGNENIIDHNNLYKKFIFYDKESQTISYVINNKGELSSAKWINNSFEIDDFYLGNYMHDEPMPMPEPLKTD
;
A
#
# COMPACT_ATOMS: atom_id res chain seq x y z
N MET A 1 11.46 -12.25 -48.53
CA MET A 1 12.01 -13.00 -47.37
C MET A 1 11.54 -12.34 -46.07
N LYS A 2 10.53 -12.90 -45.39
CA LYS A 2 10.08 -12.46 -44.04
C LYS A 2 10.08 -13.69 -43.13
N LYS A 3 11.24 -14.12 -42.64
CA LYS A 3 11.38 -15.22 -41.66
C LYS A 3 12.34 -14.90 -40.50
N ILE A 4 12.90 -13.69 -40.46
CA ILE A 4 13.91 -13.30 -39.44
C ILE A 4 13.27 -12.72 -38.17
N ASN A 5 11.98 -12.33 -38.17
CA ASN A 5 11.36 -11.67 -37.01
C ASN A 5 10.81 -12.59 -35.92
N LEU A 6 10.76 -13.92 -36.12
CA LEU A 6 10.22 -14.82 -35.09
C LEU A 6 11.31 -15.27 -34.10
N LEU A 7 12.52 -15.58 -34.59
CA LEU A 7 13.59 -16.14 -33.78
C LEU A 7 14.19 -15.12 -32.79
N THR A 8 14.38 -13.87 -33.22
CA THR A 8 14.80 -12.77 -32.35
C THR A 8 13.75 -12.45 -31.30
N PHE A 9 12.46 -12.44 -31.66
CA PHE A 9 11.37 -12.21 -30.71
C PHE A 9 11.31 -13.30 -29.62
N PHE A 10 11.49 -14.58 -29.98
CA PHE A 10 11.57 -15.68 -29.02
C PHE A 10 12.81 -15.60 -28.12
N LEU A 11 13.95 -15.13 -28.62
CA LEU A 11 15.15 -14.92 -27.80
C LEU A 11 14.93 -13.80 -26.78
N PHE A 12 14.42 -12.64 -27.19
CA PHE A 12 14.15 -11.52 -26.27
C PHE A 12 13.12 -11.87 -25.19
N LEU A 13 12.09 -12.65 -25.52
CA LEU A 13 11.10 -13.10 -24.53
C LEU A 13 11.69 -14.03 -23.46
N ASN A 14 12.63 -14.90 -23.82
CA ASN A 14 13.30 -15.80 -22.88
C ASN A 14 14.29 -15.04 -21.97
N PHE A 15 15.04 -14.06 -22.51
CA PHE A 15 15.93 -13.22 -21.68
C PHE A 15 15.16 -12.39 -20.65
N ALA A 16 14.01 -11.82 -21.03
CA ALA A 16 13.19 -11.04 -20.10
C ALA A 16 12.61 -11.90 -18.96
N SER A 17 12.20 -13.14 -19.26
CA SER A 17 11.72 -14.08 -18.23
C SER A 17 12.83 -14.46 -17.25
N TYR A 18 14.05 -14.70 -17.75
CA TYR A 18 15.21 -15.08 -16.93
C TYR A 18 15.70 -13.93 -16.05
N ALA A 19 15.62 -12.68 -16.54
CA ALA A 19 15.94 -11.49 -15.75
C ALA A 19 15.02 -11.34 -14.54
N GLN A 20 13.70 -11.48 -14.73
CA GLN A 20 12.72 -11.37 -13.64
C GLN A 20 12.86 -12.50 -12.62
N GLU A 21 13.15 -13.72 -13.07
CA GLU A 21 13.43 -14.85 -12.18
C GLU A 21 14.63 -14.55 -11.27
N ARG A 22 15.72 -14.06 -11.85
CA ARG A 22 16.93 -13.68 -11.12
C ARG A 22 16.70 -12.51 -10.16
N GLU A 23 15.89 -11.52 -10.53
CA GLU A 23 15.51 -10.40 -9.66
C GLU A 23 14.71 -10.88 -8.44
N LEU A 24 13.73 -11.76 -8.65
CA LEU A 24 12.94 -12.36 -7.58
C LEU A 24 13.80 -13.23 -6.65
N GLU A 25 14.71 -14.03 -7.22
CA GLU A 25 15.68 -14.82 -6.47
C GLU A 25 16.62 -13.93 -5.63
N THR A 26 17.15 -12.86 -6.24
CA THR A 26 18.03 -11.90 -5.56
C THR A 26 17.29 -11.21 -4.42
N PHE A 27 16.03 -10.80 -4.62
CA PHE A 27 15.21 -10.21 -3.58
C PHE A 27 15.01 -11.19 -2.41
N ARG A 28 14.63 -12.44 -2.71
CA ARG A 28 14.53 -13.52 -1.73
C ARG A 28 15.81 -13.65 -0.90
N ASP A 29 16.97 -13.73 -1.55
CA ASP A 29 18.26 -13.94 -0.85
C ASP A 29 18.65 -12.76 0.04
N LYS A 30 18.34 -11.53 -0.38
CA LYS A 30 18.53 -10.33 0.45
C LYS A 30 17.63 -10.34 1.68
N VAL A 31 16.38 -10.81 1.54
CA VAL A 31 15.49 -11.04 2.68
C VAL A 31 16.09 -12.07 3.65
N TYR A 32 16.51 -13.24 3.17
CA TYR A 32 17.14 -14.25 4.04
C TYR A 32 18.38 -13.70 4.75
N THR A 33 19.22 -12.95 4.05
CA THR A 33 20.44 -12.35 4.60
C THR A 33 20.09 -11.36 5.72
N TYR A 34 19.17 -10.43 5.46
CA TYR A 34 18.72 -9.47 6.46
C TYR A 34 18.14 -10.16 7.69
N VAL A 35 17.21 -11.10 7.52
CA VAL A 35 16.52 -11.73 8.64
C VAL A 35 17.46 -12.61 9.46
N ASN A 36 18.35 -13.36 8.82
CA ASN A 36 19.35 -14.15 9.53
C ASN A 36 20.31 -13.25 10.33
N TYR A 37 20.69 -12.10 9.78
CA TYR A 37 21.49 -11.12 10.51
C TYR A 37 20.72 -10.54 11.70
N ASP A 38 19.48 -10.09 11.49
CA ASP A 38 18.64 -9.46 12.51
C ASP A 38 18.37 -10.42 13.69
N LYS A 39 18.00 -11.67 13.40
CA LYS A 39 17.78 -12.72 14.40
C LYS A 39 19.01 -12.99 15.27
N ASN A 40 20.20 -13.06 14.66
CA ASN A 40 21.43 -13.39 15.37
C ASN A 40 22.07 -12.18 16.07
N ASN A 41 21.60 -10.96 15.79
CA ASN A 41 22.20 -9.71 16.28
C ASN A 41 21.12 -8.78 16.86
N ASN A 42 20.37 -9.27 17.85
CA ASN A 42 19.29 -8.50 18.49
C ASN A 42 19.79 -7.57 19.62
N SER A 43 20.89 -6.84 19.39
CA SER A 43 21.45 -5.89 20.36
C SER A 43 21.42 -4.46 19.81
N GLU A 44 21.25 -3.47 20.68
CA GLU A 44 21.28 -2.04 20.33
C GLU A 44 22.71 -1.48 20.10
N ILE A 45 23.70 -2.36 19.88
CA ILE A 45 25.07 -1.96 19.59
C ILE A 45 25.09 -1.20 18.26
N LYS A 46 25.67 0.01 18.27
CA LYS A 46 25.71 0.91 17.10
C LYS A 46 26.23 0.27 15.82
N SER A 47 27.28 -0.56 15.90
CA SER A 47 27.84 -1.26 14.73
C SER A 47 26.87 -2.28 14.13
N ILE A 48 26.09 -2.97 14.98
CA ILE A 48 25.04 -3.90 14.56
C ILE A 48 23.91 -3.12 13.88
N GLN A 49 23.48 -1.99 14.45
CA GLN A 49 22.43 -1.17 13.84
C GLN A 49 22.83 -0.63 12.46
N LEU A 50 24.06 -0.12 12.31
CA LEU A 50 24.57 0.35 11.02
C LEU A 50 24.56 -0.75 9.94
N GLN A 51 24.89 -1.98 10.34
CA GLN A 51 24.86 -3.12 9.43
C GLN A 51 23.42 -3.55 9.09
N LYS A 52 22.48 -3.50 10.05
CA LYS A 52 21.04 -3.72 9.78
C LYS A 52 20.52 -2.72 8.76
N ASP A 53 20.81 -1.44 8.94
CA ASP A 53 20.38 -0.37 8.03
C ASP A 53 20.96 -0.55 6.63
N LYS A 54 22.23 -0.98 6.53
CA LYS A 54 22.86 -1.31 5.24
C LYS A 54 22.14 -2.47 4.53
N LEU A 55 21.87 -3.56 5.25
CA LEU A 55 21.19 -4.73 4.70
C LEU A 55 19.75 -4.40 4.28
N LEU A 56 19.05 -3.57 5.05
CA LEU A 56 17.71 -3.09 4.72
C LEU A 56 17.72 -2.29 3.41
N LYS A 57 18.67 -1.37 3.23
CA LYS A 57 18.83 -0.63 1.97
C LYS A 57 19.15 -1.53 0.78
N GLU A 58 19.92 -2.59 0.97
CA GLU A 58 20.20 -3.56 -0.11
C GLU A 58 18.95 -4.36 -0.51
N LEU A 59 18.10 -4.71 0.47
CA LEU A 59 16.80 -5.35 0.24
C LEU A 59 15.83 -4.42 -0.48
N GLU A 60 15.75 -3.15 -0.07
CA GLU A 60 14.93 -2.15 -0.75
C GLU A 60 15.34 -1.98 -2.22
N LYS A 61 16.64 -1.91 -2.48
CA LYS A 61 17.17 -1.81 -3.84
C LYS A 61 16.82 -3.04 -4.68
N SER A 62 16.94 -4.25 -4.13
CA SER A 62 16.58 -5.46 -4.90
C SER A 62 15.08 -5.55 -5.15
N PHE A 63 14.24 -5.10 -4.21
CA PHE A 63 12.79 -4.99 -4.45
C PHE A 63 12.47 -3.98 -5.56
N LEU A 64 13.11 -2.81 -5.54
CA LEU A 64 12.96 -1.80 -6.60
C LEU A 64 13.35 -2.36 -7.97
N SER A 65 14.47 -3.09 -8.07
CA SER A 65 14.87 -3.75 -9.31
C SER A 65 13.80 -4.72 -9.81
N PHE A 66 13.24 -5.54 -8.92
CA PHE A 66 12.16 -6.47 -9.27
C PHE A 66 10.90 -5.73 -9.78
N ILE A 67 10.44 -4.68 -9.10
CA ILE A 67 9.19 -4.02 -9.50
C ILE A 67 9.34 -3.17 -10.76
N LEU A 68 10.55 -2.68 -11.09
CA LEU A 68 10.83 -1.92 -12.31
C LEU A 68 10.78 -2.77 -13.58
N ASN A 69 10.89 -4.09 -13.46
CA ASN A 69 10.69 -5.01 -14.58
C ASN A 69 9.27 -4.86 -15.17
N GLU A 70 9.15 -4.77 -16.50
CA GLU A 70 7.86 -4.61 -17.18
C GLU A 70 6.87 -5.73 -16.85
N LYS A 71 7.37 -6.95 -16.66
CA LYS A 71 6.55 -8.15 -16.40
C LYS A 71 6.34 -8.43 -14.91
N SER A 72 6.77 -7.53 -14.02
CA SER A 72 6.65 -7.69 -12.56
C SER A 72 5.21 -7.79 -12.05
N HIS A 73 4.21 -7.48 -12.88
CA HIS A 73 2.79 -7.61 -12.56
C HIS A 73 2.15 -8.91 -13.07
N ASN A 74 2.83 -9.66 -13.96
CA ASN A 74 2.25 -10.83 -14.61
C ASN A 74 2.28 -12.05 -13.68
N PHE A 75 1.10 -12.45 -13.20
CA PHE A 75 0.97 -13.52 -12.21
C PHE A 75 1.55 -14.86 -12.68
N ASP A 76 1.25 -15.27 -13.92
CA ASP A 76 1.71 -16.56 -14.45
C ASP A 76 3.24 -16.60 -14.54
N THR A 77 3.85 -15.48 -14.91
CA THR A 77 5.30 -15.35 -14.98
C THR A 77 5.91 -15.43 -13.57
N ILE A 78 5.35 -14.71 -12.60
CA ILE A 78 5.81 -14.77 -11.20
C ILE A 78 5.67 -16.20 -10.65
N LYS A 79 4.54 -16.86 -10.90
CA LYS A 79 4.28 -18.24 -10.44
C LYS A 79 5.27 -19.23 -11.06
N LYS A 80 5.55 -19.08 -12.36
CA LYS A 80 6.55 -19.89 -13.07
C LYS A 80 7.95 -19.67 -12.48
N ASN A 81 8.34 -18.41 -12.28
CA ASN A 81 9.63 -18.06 -11.71
C ASN A 81 9.76 -18.59 -10.27
N ALA A 82 8.74 -18.44 -9.44
CA ALA A 82 8.70 -18.98 -8.07
C ALA A 82 8.84 -20.51 -8.06
N ALA A 83 8.22 -21.22 -9.01
CA ALA A 83 8.37 -22.66 -9.14
C ALA A 83 9.78 -23.08 -9.58
N SER A 84 10.43 -22.30 -10.46
CA SER A 84 11.80 -22.53 -10.94
C SER A 84 12.84 -22.36 -9.82
N ILE A 85 12.68 -21.32 -9.01
CA ILE A 85 13.54 -20.97 -7.87
C ILE A 85 13.54 -22.08 -6.78
N GLY A 86 12.48 -22.88 -6.67
CA GLY A 86 12.36 -23.98 -5.71
C GLY A 86 11.71 -23.62 -4.37
N LYS A 87 11.90 -24.46 -3.34
CA LYS A 87 11.26 -24.29 -2.01
C LYS A 87 11.67 -22.93 -1.40
N GLY A 88 10.69 -22.09 -1.06
CA GLY A 88 10.95 -20.83 -0.37
C GLY A 88 10.07 -19.66 -0.84
N ILE A 89 9.43 -19.75 -2.01
CA ILE A 89 8.47 -18.75 -2.49
C ILE A 89 7.11 -19.40 -2.72
N ARG A 90 6.03 -18.79 -2.23
CA ARG A 90 4.64 -19.21 -2.49
C ARG A 90 3.84 -18.04 -3.03
N CYS A 91 3.17 -18.26 -4.15
CA CYS A 91 2.28 -17.28 -4.77
C CYS A 91 0.82 -17.67 -4.50
N THR A 92 0.01 -16.72 -4.04
CA THR A 92 -1.41 -16.92 -3.72
C THR A 92 -2.25 -15.79 -4.31
N GLU A 93 -3.35 -16.14 -4.98
CA GLU A 93 -4.37 -15.17 -5.40
C GLU A 93 -5.28 -14.85 -4.20
N ILE A 94 -5.55 -13.57 -3.96
CA ILE A 94 -6.44 -13.09 -2.90
C ILE A 94 -7.50 -12.20 -3.53
N ARG A 95 -8.79 -12.50 -3.29
CA ARG A 95 -9.88 -11.65 -3.78
C ARG A 95 -9.97 -10.38 -2.93
N LYS A 96 -10.08 -9.22 -3.57
CA LYS A 96 -10.30 -7.94 -2.88
C LYS A 96 -11.70 -7.85 -2.32
N ASP A 97 -12.67 -8.30 -3.11
CA ASP A 97 -14.09 -8.40 -2.76
C ASP A 97 -14.62 -9.78 -3.20
N TYR A 98 -15.11 -10.56 -2.23
CA TYR A 98 -15.65 -11.90 -2.46
C TYR A 98 -17.03 -11.88 -3.13
N SER A 99 -17.74 -10.75 -3.12
CA SER A 99 -19.03 -10.59 -3.80
C SER A 99 -18.87 -10.44 -5.32
N ILE A 100 -17.73 -9.93 -5.79
CA ILE A 100 -17.42 -9.75 -7.21
C ILE A 100 -16.90 -11.07 -7.79
N LYS A 101 -17.69 -11.69 -8.69
CA LYS A 101 -17.34 -12.96 -9.33
C LYS A 101 -16.12 -12.84 -10.26
N SER A 102 -16.04 -11.75 -11.01
CA SER A 102 -14.91 -11.50 -11.92
C SER A 102 -13.58 -11.52 -11.15
N LYS A 103 -12.55 -12.07 -11.80
CA LYS A 103 -11.17 -12.01 -11.31
C LYS A 103 -10.47 -10.74 -11.77
N GLU A 104 -10.90 -10.18 -12.90
CA GLU A 104 -10.29 -9.02 -13.51
C GLU A 104 -10.32 -7.84 -12.53
N HIS A 105 -9.16 -7.25 -12.24
CA HIS A 105 -8.94 -6.16 -11.27
C HIS A 105 -9.38 -6.41 -9.82
N ASN A 106 -9.88 -7.61 -9.50
CA ASN A 106 -10.37 -8.02 -8.18
C ASN A 106 -9.45 -9.04 -7.49
N ILE A 107 -8.29 -9.35 -8.08
CA ILE A 107 -7.31 -10.28 -7.51
C ILE A 107 -6.04 -9.52 -7.15
N ASP A 108 -5.69 -9.57 -5.87
CA ASP A 108 -4.35 -9.26 -5.38
C ASP A 108 -3.48 -10.53 -5.47
N ILE A 109 -2.19 -10.35 -5.73
CA ILE A 109 -1.21 -11.43 -5.73
C ILE A 109 -0.36 -11.30 -4.47
N LEU A 110 -0.43 -12.28 -3.59
CA LEU A 110 0.47 -12.42 -2.45
C LEU A 110 1.66 -13.31 -2.81
N VAL A 111 2.87 -12.78 -2.66
CA VAL A 111 4.12 -13.54 -2.77
C VAL A 111 4.73 -13.66 -1.37
N SER A 112 4.66 -14.87 -0.80
CA SER A 112 5.18 -15.20 0.54
C SER A 112 6.55 -15.85 0.45
N LEU A 113 7.47 -15.49 1.36
CA LEU A 113 8.78 -16.09 1.48
C LEU A 113 8.79 -17.07 2.69
N ASN A 114 8.65 -18.37 2.41
CA ASN A 114 8.48 -19.40 3.45
C ASN A 114 9.80 -19.72 4.18
N GLY A 115 9.71 -20.07 5.47
CA GLY A 115 10.83 -20.71 6.20
C GLY A 115 11.82 -19.75 6.87
N ILE A 116 11.40 -18.54 7.23
CA ILE A 116 12.22 -17.58 7.99
C ILE A 116 11.39 -17.11 9.23
N TYR A 117 12.07 -16.73 10.32
CA TYR A 117 11.71 -16.94 11.75
C TYR A 117 10.47 -16.21 12.33
N ASP A 118 9.71 -16.85 13.24
CA ASP A 118 8.50 -16.34 13.93
C ASP A 118 8.63 -16.43 15.48
N PHE A 119 7.89 -15.60 16.23
CA PHE A 119 7.55 -15.88 17.65
C PHE A 119 6.05 -15.67 17.99
N GLY A 120 5.15 -15.45 17.03
CA GLY A 120 3.74 -15.70 17.28
C GLY A 120 2.67 -15.18 16.30
N ARG A 121 2.97 -14.72 15.07
CA ARG A 121 1.89 -14.21 14.18
C ARG A 121 2.07 -14.43 12.66
N PRO A 122 0.95 -14.51 11.90
CA PRO A 122 0.78 -15.40 10.75
C PRO A 122 1.29 -14.93 9.38
N GLU A 123 1.97 -13.77 9.27
CA GLU A 123 2.32 -13.23 7.94
C GLU A 123 3.75 -12.69 7.85
N PHE A 124 4.67 -13.65 7.84
CA PHE A 124 6.09 -13.48 7.66
C PHE A 124 6.46 -13.00 6.23
N VAL A 125 7.59 -12.27 6.05
CA VAL A 125 7.98 -11.43 4.88
C VAL A 125 7.28 -11.79 3.58
N SER A 126 6.47 -10.87 3.11
CA SER A 126 5.72 -11.02 1.87
C SER A 126 5.65 -9.70 1.13
N PHE A 127 5.27 -9.79 -0.13
CA PHE A 127 4.82 -8.62 -0.85
C PHE A 127 3.54 -8.92 -1.61
N PHE A 128 2.76 -7.87 -1.83
CA PHE A 128 1.52 -7.87 -2.58
C PHE A 128 1.73 -7.12 -3.89
N ILE A 129 1.07 -7.61 -4.93
CA ILE A 129 0.91 -6.91 -6.21
C ILE A 129 -0.59 -6.71 -6.39
N GLN A 130 -1.03 -5.46 -6.41
CA GLN A 130 -2.43 -5.10 -6.43
C GLN A 130 -2.73 -4.32 -7.72
N PRO A 131 -3.41 -4.94 -8.71
CA PRO A 131 -3.76 -4.29 -9.95
C PRO A 131 -5.00 -3.40 -9.78
N PHE A 132 -4.97 -2.18 -10.27
CA PHE A 132 -6.10 -1.25 -10.31
C PHE A 132 -6.29 -0.73 -11.73
N HIS A 133 -7.52 -0.81 -12.22
CA HIS A 133 -7.90 -0.24 -13.49
C HIS A 133 -8.81 0.96 -13.24
N ILE A 134 -8.37 2.12 -13.72
CA ILE A 134 -9.01 3.40 -13.45
C ILE A 134 -9.21 4.10 -14.79
N GLU A 135 -10.46 4.12 -15.27
CA GLU A 135 -10.83 4.57 -16.61
C GLU A 135 -10.03 3.88 -17.72
N ASN A 136 -9.03 4.54 -18.31
CA ASN A 136 -8.21 4.01 -19.40
C ASN A 136 -6.74 3.80 -18.97
N GLU A 137 -6.48 3.78 -17.67
CA GLU A 137 -5.15 3.64 -17.11
C GLU A 137 -5.06 2.47 -16.12
N ASP A 138 -3.99 1.69 -16.26
CA ASP A 138 -3.67 0.59 -15.34
C ASP A 138 -2.56 1.00 -14.38
N TYR A 139 -2.84 0.84 -13.10
CA TYR A 139 -1.93 1.05 -11.99
C TYR A 139 -1.66 -0.28 -11.29
N ILE A 140 -0.42 -0.49 -10.86
CA ILE A 140 -0.05 -1.58 -9.97
C ILE A 140 0.50 -1.01 -8.68
N VAL A 141 -0.04 -1.46 -7.56
CA VAL A 141 0.52 -1.18 -6.24
C VAL A 141 1.36 -2.37 -5.81
N TYR A 142 2.66 -2.15 -5.60
CA TYR A 142 3.57 -3.13 -5.03
C TYR A 142 3.76 -2.81 -3.57
N TYR A 143 3.37 -3.71 -2.68
CA TYR A 143 3.49 -3.50 -1.24
C TYR A 143 4.36 -4.58 -0.63
N TYR A 144 5.54 -4.27 -0.09
CA TYR A 144 6.33 -5.25 0.66
C TYR A 144 6.31 -4.92 2.15
N LYS A 145 6.31 -5.98 2.98
CA LYS A 145 6.33 -5.85 4.44
C LYS A 145 7.46 -6.64 5.06
N LEU A 146 8.08 -6.05 6.08
CA LEU A 146 9.18 -6.61 6.84
C LEU A 146 8.99 -6.25 8.32
N ASN A 147 8.75 -7.27 9.15
CA ASN A 147 8.64 -7.13 10.61
C ASN A 147 7.65 -6.03 11.08
N GLY A 148 6.43 -6.02 10.53
CA GLY A 148 5.38 -5.08 10.91
C GLY A 148 5.52 -3.66 10.37
N LYS A 149 6.61 -3.36 9.64
CA LYS A 149 6.73 -2.17 8.80
C LYS A 149 6.55 -2.57 7.35
N GLY A 150 6.00 -1.69 6.54
CA GLY A 150 5.97 -1.94 5.12
C GLY A 150 6.01 -0.67 4.31
N LYS A 151 6.28 -0.85 3.03
CA LYS A 151 6.42 0.23 2.08
C LYS A 151 5.77 -0.19 0.77
N TYR A 152 5.00 0.70 0.17
CA TYR A 152 4.39 0.47 -1.13
C TYR A 152 4.80 1.50 -2.18
N TYR A 153 4.68 1.05 -3.42
CA TYR A 153 4.96 1.83 -4.63
C TYR A 153 3.76 1.76 -5.55
N ILE A 154 3.44 2.87 -6.20
CA ILE A 154 2.44 2.91 -7.28
C ILE A 154 3.17 3.01 -8.61
N LYS A 155 2.87 2.07 -9.52
CA LYS A 155 3.44 2.00 -10.86
C LYS A 155 2.34 2.19 -11.90
N ASN A 156 2.56 3.03 -12.89
CA ASN A 156 1.75 3.05 -14.11
C ASN A 156 2.27 2.00 -15.09
N LEU A 157 1.39 1.14 -15.59
CA LEU A 157 1.80 0.06 -16.51
C LEU A 157 2.13 0.55 -17.91
N LYS A 158 1.40 1.54 -18.42
CA LYS A 158 1.56 2.04 -19.80
C LYS A 158 2.97 2.56 -20.04
N ASP A 159 3.50 3.34 -19.10
CA ASP A 159 4.82 3.96 -19.20
C ASP A 159 5.90 3.20 -18.41
N ASN A 160 5.56 2.05 -17.83
CA ASN A 160 6.41 1.26 -16.94
C ASN A 160 7.07 2.09 -15.81
N LYS A 161 6.38 3.10 -15.31
CA LYS A 161 6.96 4.15 -14.46
C LYS A 161 6.43 4.09 -13.03
N LEU A 162 7.34 4.15 -12.05
CA LEU A 162 6.96 4.36 -10.65
C LEU A 162 6.58 5.84 -10.45
N LEU A 163 5.45 6.06 -9.79
CA LEU A 163 4.84 7.38 -9.60
C LEU A 163 4.73 7.81 -8.14
N LEU A 164 4.92 6.90 -7.19
CA LEU A 164 4.77 7.18 -5.77
C LEU A 164 5.53 6.14 -4.93
N GLU A 165 6.09 6.57 -3.81
CA GLU A 165 6.57 5.72 -2.72
C GLU A 165 5.90 6.16 -1.41
N SER A 166 5.54 5.21 -0.55
CA SER A 166 5.02 5.53 0.78
C SER A 166 5.29 4.41 1.77
N GLU A 167 5.46 4.80 3.03
CA GLU A 167 5.36 3.88 4.16
C GLU A 167 3.90 3.43 4.34
N ALA A 168 3.73 2.21 4.85
CA ALA A 168 2.43 1.58 5.11
C ALA A 168 2.35 1.10 6.57
N PHE A 169 1.12 1.11 7.09
CA PHE A 169 0.82 0.69 8.46
C PHE A 169 0.05 -0.63 8.57
N SER A 170 -0.25 -1.25 7.43
CA SER A 170 -0.97 -2.51 7.35
C SER A 170 -0.01 -3.68 7.28
N SER A 171 -0.29 -4.77 7.97
CA SER A 171 0.41 -6.05 7.86
C SER A 171 -0.14 -6.90 6.72
N HIS A 172 -1.25 -6.52 6.08
CA HIS A 172 -1.84 -7.26 4.97
C HIS A 172 -1.55 -6.57 3.64
N ARG A 173 -2.54 -5.87 3.06
CA ARG A 173 -2.41 -5.03 1.85
C ARG A 173 -2.34 -3.56 2.21
N ALA A 174 -1.58 -2.76 1.46
CA ALA A 174 -1.47 -1.32 1.74
C ALA A 174 -2.72 -0.55 1.29
N ILE A 175 -3.13 -0.74 0.03
CA ILE A 175 -4.24 0.01 -0.55
C ILE A 175 -5.50 -0.86 -0.55
N ALA A 176 -6.57 -0.32 0.03
CA ALA A 176 -7.89 -0.91 0.00
C ALA A 176 -8.55 -0.74 -1.36
N ASN A 177 -8.58 0.51 -1.81
CA ASN A 177 -9.18 0.92 -3.06
C ASN A 177 -8.48 2.16 -3.61
N MET A 178 -8.60 2.33 -4.92
CA MET A 178 -8.15 3.48 -5.67
C MET A 178 -9.30 3.89 -6.59
N PHE A 179 -9.65 5.16 -6.61
CA PHE A 179 -10.75 5.69 -7.43
C PHE A 179 -10.33 6.96 -8.15
N GLN A 180 -10.87 7.19 -9.34
CA GLN A 180 -10.81 8.50 -9.97
C GLN A 180 -11.90 9.39 -9.40
N ILE A 181 -11.51 10.60 -8.99
CA ILE A 181 -12.47 11.64 -8.61
C ILE A 181 -12.83 12.45 -9.86
N ASP A 182 -11.83 12.98 -10.55
CA ASP A 182 -11.94 13.73 -11.80
C ASP A 182 -10.68 13.51 -12.67
N GLU A 183 -10.48 14.28 -13.75
CA GLU A 183 -9.34 14.11 -14.66
C GLU A 183 -7.96 14.26 -13.98
N ASN A 184 -7.89 15.01 -12.88
CA ASN A 184 -6.65 15.40 -12.21
C ASN A 184 -6.46 14.74 -10.85
N HIS A 185 -7.47 14.07 -10.28
CA HIS A 185 -7.41 13.59 -8.90
C HIS A 185 -7.75 12.10 -8.77
N LEU A 186 -6.93 11.39 -7.99
CA LEU A 186 -7.18 10.02 -7.54
C LEU A 186 -7.43 10.01 -6.02
N LEU A 187 -8.49 9.34 -5.59
CA LEU A 187 -8.72 9.01 -4.19
C LEU A 187 -8.06 7.66 -3.87
N ILE A 188 -7.21 7.64 -2.84
CA ILE A 188 -6.67 6.41 -2.27
C ILE A 188 -7.33 6.16 -0.92
N ILE A 189 -7.76 4.92 -0.70
CA ILE A 189 -8.18 4.42 0.61
C ILE A 189 -7.20 3.35 1.01
N GLU A 190 -6.57 3.49 2.17
CA GLU A 190 -5.61 2.54 2.74
C GLU A 190 -6.23 1.71 3.85
N TYR A 191 -5.72 0.49 3.98
CA TYR A 191 -5.86 -0.28 5.21
C TYR A 191 -4.70 0.05 6.15
N MET A 192 -5.02 0.22 7.43
CA MET A 192 -4.04 0.39 8.51
C MET A 192 -4.24 -0.64 9.63
N ASP A 193 -4.80 -1.81 9.29
CA ASP A 193 -5.14 -2.90 10.21
C ASP A 193 -5.92 -2.43 11.46
N SER A 194 -5.40 -2.73 12.66
CA SER A 194 -6.03 -2.35 13.92
C SER A 194 -6.11 -0.84 14.10
N LYS A 195 -5.30 -0.05 13.37
CA LYS A 195 -5.34 1.42 13.37
C LYS A 195 -6.44 2.00 12.48
N GLY A 196 -7.16 1.18 11.72
CA GLY A 196 -8.34 1.58 10.95
C GLY A 196 -8.07 1.82 9.45
N GLN A 197 -8.61 2.92 8.91
CA GLN A 197 -8.48 3.29 7.50
C GLN A 197 -8.15 4.76 7.35
N ARG A 198 -7.39 5.08 6.30
CA ARG A 198 -7.08 6.45 5.90
C ARG A 198 -7.51 6.64 4.46
N ALA A 199 -8.07 7.80 4.15
CA ALA A 199 -8.29 8.23 2.78
C ALA A 199 -7.53 9.51 2.48
N TYR A 200 -6.93 9.57 1.31
CA TYR A 200 -6.24 10.74 0.84
C TYR A 200 -6.32 10.92 -0.68
N VAL A 201 -6.08 12.14 -1.15
CA VAL A 201 -6.16 12.47 -2.58
C VAL A 201 -4.76 12.69 -3.15
N LEU A 202 -4.54 12.19 -4.37
CA LEU A 202 -3.34 12.41 -5.17
C LEU A 202 -3.69 13.24 -6.40
N ASN A 203 -2.89 14.27 -6.67
CA ASN A 203 -2.87 15.00 -7.91
C ASN A 203 -2.12 14.19 -8.97
N LYS A 204 -2.76 13.99 -10.12
CA LYS A 204 -2.15 13.42 -11.32
C LYS A 204 -1.33 14.50 -12.01
N SER A 205 -0.01 14.33 -12.03
CA SER A 205 0.87 15.07 -12.93
C SER A 205 1.39 14.15 -14.02
N LYS A 206 1.88 14.71 -15.13
CA LYS A 206 2.41 13.93 -16.27
C LYS A 206 3.46 12.88 -15.87
N ASN A 207 4.15 13.10 -14.75
CA ASN A 207 5.30 12.31 -14.37
C ASN A 207 5.28 11.79 -12.93
N ASN A 208 4.28 12.12 -12.12
CA ASN A 208 4.28 11.83 -10.70
C ASN A 208 2.86 11.86 -10.12
N LEU A 209 2.67 11.22 -8.98
CA LEU A 209 1.49 11.41 -8.13
C LEU A 209 1.92 12.19 -6.90
N GLU A 210 1.22 13.27 -6.59
CA GLU A 210 1.54 14.13 -5.45
C GLU A 210 0.37 14.27 -4.50
N GLN A 211 0.62 14.24 -3.19
CA GLN A 211 -0.42 14.40 -2.18
C GLN A 211 -1.11 15.76 -2.31
N ALA A 212 -2.45 15.76 -2.39
CA ALA A 212 -3.27 16.96 -2.38
C ALA A 212 -3.79 17.29 -0.96
N LEU A 213 -3.95 18.59 -0.69
CA LEU A 213 -4.57 19.11 0.54
C LEU A 213 -6.09 19.20 0.34
N SER A 214 -6.72 18.04 0.23
CA SER A 214 -8.09 17.91 -0.29
C SER A 214 -9.15 17.63 0.77
N PHE A 215 -8.84 17.86 2.03
CA PHE A 215 -9.80 17.72 3.13
C PHE A 215 -9.84 19.01 3.94
N LYS A 216 -11.01 19.40 4.41
CA LYS A 216 -11.23 20.53 5.31
C LYS A 216 -12.34 20.21 6.28
N GLY A 217 -12.48 20.97 7.36
CA GLY A 217 -13.53 20.73 8.36
C GLY A 217 -12.98 20.65 9.78
N LYS A 218 -13.84 20.32 10.73
CA LYS A 218 -13.48 20.31 12.14
C LYS A 218 -12.65 19.08 12.50
N THR A 219 -11.55 19.30 13.21
CA THR A 219 -10.67 18.26 13.78
C THR A 219 -10.19 18.66 15.18
N PHE A 220 -9.54 17.73 15.88
CA PHE A 220 -9.00 17.92 17.22
C PHE A 220 -7.52 18.26 17.17
N ILE A 221 -7.12 19.40 17.74
CA ILE A 221 -5.69 19.70 17.97
C ILE A 221 -5.25 19.15 19.32
N LYS A 222 -4.14 18.40 19.30
CA LYS A 222 -3.47 17.85 20.50
C LYS A 222 -2.88 18.97 21.37
N ASN A 223 -3.16 18.91 22.68
CA ASN A 223 -2.33 19.58 23.67
C ASN A 223 -1.11 18.68 23.96
N THR A 224 0.08 19.08 23.51
CA THR A 224 1.32 18.30 23.61
C THR A 224 1.83 18.09 25.04
N THR A 225 1.24 18.77 26.03
CA THR A 225 1.70 18.76 27.42
C THR A 225 0.78 18.04 28.40
N ASN A 226 -0.50 17.80 28.06
CA ASN A 226 -1.42 17.07 28.93
C ASN A 226 -2.52 16.34 28.15
N TYR A 227 -2.32 15.04 27.94
CA TYR A 227 -3.21 14.13 27.21
C TYR A 227 -4.60 13.92 27.85
N THR A 228 -4.77 14.32 29.12
CA THR A 228 -6.05 14.22 29.85
C THR A 228 -6.89 15.50 29.79
N LYS A 229 -6.33 16.60 29.26
CA LYS A 229 -7.04 17.87 29.11
C LYS A 229 -7.44 18.08 27.66
N SER A 230 -8.76 17.99 27.44
CA SER A 230 -9.55 18.28 26.24
C SER A 230 -8.75 18.70 25.00
N THR A 231 -8.81 17.84 23.98
CA THR A 231 -8.60 18.21 22.59
C THR A 231 -9.47 19.41 22.22
N LYS A 232 -8.89 20.46 21.62
CA LYS A 232 -9.68 21.60 21.15
C LYS A 232 -10.18 21.29 19.75
N LEU A 233 -11.49 21.41 19.55
CA LEU A 233 -12.09 21.38 18.22
C LEU A 233 -11.69 22.66 17.47
N THR A 234 -10.97 22.51 16.37
CA THR A 234 -10.66 23.60 15.45
C THR A 234 -11.14 23.23 14.06
N TYR A 235 -11.52 24.25 13.28
CA TYR A 235 -11.76 24.07 11.86
C TYR A 235 -10.42 24.19 11.13
N GLU A 236 -10.01 23.14 10.44
CA GLU A 236 -8.83 23.14 9.60
C GLU A 236 -9.25 23.30 8.14
N PRO A 237 -8.86 24.40 7.46
CA PRO A 237 -9.27 24.67 6.09
C PRO A 237 -8.54 23.79 5.07
N SER A 238 -7.51 23.05 5.49
CA SER A 238 -6.66 22.25 4.62
C SER A 238 -6.00 21.11 5.41
N ARG A 239 -6.30 19.87 5.04
CA ARG A 239 -5.83 18.63 5.65
C ARG A 239 -5.44 17.64 4.55
N LYS A 240 -4.46 16.80 4.85
CA LYS A 240 -3.90 15.83 3.91
C LYS A 240 -4.72 14.56 3.78
N TYR A 241 -5.49 14.21 4.80
CA TYR A 241 -6.24 12.97 4.84
C TYR A 241 -7.49 13.09 5.71
N LEU A 242 -8.42 12.17 5.44
CA LEU A 242 -9.43 11.69 6.37
C LEU A 242 -8.87 10.44 7.06
N HIS A 243 -8.95 10.34 8.38
CA HIS A 243 -8.55 9.12 9.10
C HIS A 243 -9.72 8.60 9.93
N ILE A 244 -10.14 7.36 9.65
CA ILE A 244 -11.04 6.60 10.51
C ILE A 244 -10.19 5.70 11.39
N ALA A 245 -10.19 6.03 12.68
CA ALA A 245 -9.45 5.34 13.71
C ALA A 245 -10.05 3.94 13.98
N GLY A 246 -9.22 2.90 13.98
CA GLY A 246 -9.63 1.54 14.33
C GLY A 246 -9.69 1.32 15.85
N ASN A 247 -10.88 1.22 16.45
CA ASN A 247 -10.95 0.91 17.88
C ASN A 247 -10.77 -0.60 18.12
N GLU A 248 -9.73 -0.97 18.87
CA GLU A 248 -9.46 -2.36 19.27
C GLU A 248 -10.53 -2.92 20.23
N ASN A 249 -11.23 -2.05 20.97
CA ASN A 249 -12.33 -2.40 21.88
C ASN A 249 -13.72 -2.35 21.25
N ILE A 250 -13.88 -1.83 20.02
CA ILE A 250 -15.14 -1.89 19.22
C ILE A 250 -15.04 -3.02 18.18
N ILE A 251 -14.15 -4.00 18.39
CA ILE A 251 -14.15 -5.24 17.61
C ILE A 251 -15.31 -6.11 18.13
N ASP A 252 -16.52 -5.74 17.72
CA ASP A 252 -17.57 -6.72 17.61
C ASP A 252 -17.22 -7.56 16.37
N HIS A 253 -16.77 -8.79 16.58
CA HIS A 253 -16.34 -9.73 15.52
C HIS A 253 -17.41 -9.96 14.45
N ASN A 254 -18.65 -9.53 14.69
CA ASN A 254 -19.80 -9.73 13.81
C ASN A 254 -20.10 -8.58 12.85
N ASN A 255 -19.41 -7.43 12.90
CA ASN A 255 -19.78 -6.28 12.06
C ASN A 255 -18.58 -5.55 11.44
N LEU A 256 -17.95 -6.22 10.48
CA LEU A 256 -16.86 -5.69 9.64
C LEU A 256 -17.21 -4.33 9.01
N TYR A 257 -18.49 -4.08 8.70
CA TYR A 257 -18.96 -2.87 8.02
C TYR A 257 -18.73 -1.54 8.77
N LYS A 258 -18.39 -1.58 10.07
CA LYS A 258 -18.25 -0.38 10.92
C LYS A 258 -16.92 0.38 10.79
N LYS A 259 -16.01 -0.04 9.90
CA LYS A 259 -14.65 0.52 9.78
C LYS A 259 -14.29 1.05 8.39
N PHE A 260 -15.30 1.35 7.56
CA PHE A 260 -15.05 1.62 6.14
C PHE A 260 -15.29 3.07 5.75
N ILE A 261 -14.32 3.57 4.99
CA ILE A 261 -14.49 4.69 4.08
C ILE A 261 -15.03 4.12 2.77
N PHE A 262 -16.12 4.68 2.29
CA PHE A 262 -16.72 4.37 1.00
C PHE A 262 -16.61 5.57 0.08
N TYR A 263 -16.50 5.31 -1.22
CA TYR A 263 -16.55 6.35 -2.22
C TYR A 263 -17.52 5.95 -3.31
N ASP A 264 -18.52 6.80 -3.53
CA ASP A 264 -19.41 6.70 -4.67
C ASP A 264 -18.88 7.59 -5.79
N LYS A 265 -18.47 6.94 -6.89
CA LYS A 265 -17.90 7.61 -8.05
C LYS A 265 -18.92 8.44 -8.81
N GLU A 266 -20.18 8.02 -8.87
CA GLU A 266 -21.22 8.72 -9.66
C GLU A 266 -21.58 10.06 -9.02
N SER A 267 -21.78 10.08 -7.70
CA SER A 267 -22.07 11.30 -6.97
C SER A 267 -20.83 12.08 -6.52
N GLN A 268 -19.63 11.52 -6.72
CA GLN A 268 -18.35 12.00 -6.18
C GLN A 268 -18.40 12.24 -4.67
N THR A 269 -18.99 11.30 -3.94
CA THR A 269 -19.27 11.43 -2.51
C THR A 269 -18.46 10.42 -1.72
N ILE A 270 -17.67 10.90 -0.77
CA ILE A 270 -17.04 10.05 0.25
C ILE A 270 -18.00 9.88 1.42
N SER A 271 -18.18 8.65 1.88
CA SER A 271 -19.00 8.33 3.06
C SER A 271 -18.15 7.62 4.11
N TYR A 272 -18.37 7.95 5.37
CA TYR A 272 -17.54 7.48 6.48
C TYR A 272 -18.38 7.30 7.74
N VAL A 273 -17.98 6.32 8.54
CA VAL A 273 -18.62 6.03 9.82
C VAL A 273 -18.24 7.09 10.85
N ILE A 274 -19.24 7.69 11.49
CA ILE A 274 -19.05 8.73 12.51
C ILE A 274 -19.29 8.23 13.93
N ASN A 275 -19.69 6.99 14.17
CA ASN A 275 -19.76 6.45 15.54
C ASN A 275 -19.78 4.91 15.59
N ASN A 276 -19.70 4.38 16.81
CA ASN A 276 -19.74 2.95 17.11
C ASN A 276 -21.09 2.26 16.77
N LYS A 277 -22.15 3.06 16.55
CA LYS A 277 -23.45 2.57 16.07
C LYS A 277 -23.48 2.33 14.57
N GLY A 278 -22.46 2.81 13.83
CA GLY A 278 -22.38 2.67 12.38
C GLY A 278 -23.15 3.76 11.63
N GLU A 279 -23.47 4.89 12.27
CA GLU A 279 -24.05 6.03 11.56
C GLU A 279 -23.02 6.58 10.57
N LEU A 280 -23.52 6.94 9.39
CA LEU A 280 -22.71 7.43 8.27
C LEU A 280 -22.87 8.94 8.13
N SER A 281 -21.76 9.60 7.86
CA SER A 281 -21.73 10.95 7.29
C SER A 281 -21.14 10.88 5.88
N SER A 282 -21.42 11.90 5.08
CA SER A 282 -21.02 11.95 3.68
C SER A 282 -20.57 13.35 3.30
N ALA A 283 -19.59 13.44 2.42
CA ALA A 283 -19.06 14.68 1.89
C ALA A 283 -18.85 14.58 0.38
N LYS A 284 -19.39 15.54 -0.37
CA LYS A 284 -19.23 15.61 -1.82
C LYS A 284 -17.91 16.31 -2.18
N TRP A 285 -17.28 15.90 -3.28
CA TRP A 285 -16.15 16.60 -3.87
C TRP A 285 -16.59 17.96 -4.42
N ILE A 286 -16.10 19.04 -3.83
CA ILE A 286 -16.42 20.41 -4.25
C ILE A 286 -15.15 21.25 -4.14
N ASN A 287 -14.83 21.98 -5.23
CA ASN A 287 -13.68 22.88 -5.31
C ASN A 287 -12.37 22.21 -4.84
N ASN A 288 -12.09 21.02 -5.37
CA ASN A 288 -10.91 20.20 -5.07
C ASN A 288 -10.78 19.77 -3.59
N SER A 289 -11.89 19.69 -2.87
CA SER A 289 -11.88 19.31 -1.45
C SER A 289 -13.13 18.54 -1.02
N PHE A 290 -12.99 17.74 0.04
CA PHE A 290 -14.07 17.21 0.84
C PHE A 290 -14.17 17.99 2.17
N GLU A 291 -15.39 18.42 2.54
CA GLU A 291 -15.66 19.00 3.85
C GLU A 291 -16.14 17.93 4.82
N ILE A 292 -15.33 17.63 5.83
CA ILE A 292 -15.51 16.50 6.74
C ILE A 292 -15.31 16.98 8.18
N ASP A 293 -16.31 16.78 9.04
CA ASP A 293 -16.21 17.08 10.46
C ASP A 293 -15.89 15.77 11.22
N ASP A 294 -14.66 15.64 11.72
CA ASP A 294 -14.13 14.41 12.35
C ASP A 294 -14.54 14.27 13.83
N PHE A 295 -15.54 15.05 14.28
CA PHE A 295 -15.84 15.33 15.70
C PHE A 295 -15.98 14.10 16.60
N TYR A 296 -16.26 12.92 16.05
CA TYR A 296 -16.43 11.70 16.83
C TYR A 296 -15.30 10.67 16.67
N LEU A 297 -14.45 10.80 15.64
CA LEU A 297 -13.32 9.91 15.41
C LEU A 297 -12.20 10.16 16.44
N GLY A 298 -12.04 11.41 16.88
CA GLY A 298 -11.02 11.83 17.85
C GLY A 298 -11.37 11.75 19.33
N ASN A 299 -12.61 11.37 19.72
CA ASN A 299 -12.92 11.10 21.14
C ASN A 299 -12.17 9.86 21.69
N TYR A 300 -11.60 9.05 20.79
CA TYR A 300 -10.90 7.81 21.16
C TYR A 300 -9.50 7.68 20.54
N MET A 301 -9.00 8.64 19.77
CA MET A 301 -7.65 8.55 19.19
C MET A 301 -6.95 9.90 18.96
N HIS A 302 -5.63 9.84 19.01
CA HIS A 302 -4.70 10.93 18.71
C HIS A 302 -4.36 10.95 17.22
N ASP A 303 -4.44 12.12 16.58
CA ASP A 303 -3.82 12.37 15.26
C ASP A 303 -2.30 12.48 15.45
N GLU A 304 -1.61 11.33 15.56
CA GLU A 304 -0.16 11.31 15.41
C GLU A 304 0.21 11.54 13.94
N PRO A 305 1.32 12.26 13.64
CA PRO A 305 1.77 12.44 12.26
C PRO A 305 2.02 11.09 11.61
N MET A 306 1.19 10.75 10.62
CA MET A 306 1.38 9.57 9.81
C MET A 306 2.38 9.89 8.69
N PRO A 307 3.41 9.06 8.44
CA PRO A 307 4.28 9.19 7.29
C PRO A 307 3.42 9.24 6.03
N MET A 308 3.81 10.19 5.20
CA MET A 308 3.08 10.54 4.00
C MET A 308 3.74 9.83 2.81
N PRO A 309 2.95 9.48 1.80
CA PRO A 309 3.49 9.21 0.49
C PRO A 309 4.32 10.41 0.03
N GLU A 310 5.52 10.13 -0.46
CA GLU A 310 6.38 11.13 -1.08
C GLU A 310 6.46 10.83 -2.58
N PRO A 311 6.46 11.87 -3.43
CA PRO A 311 6.75 11.68 -4.83
C PRO A 311 8.15 11.08 -4.97
N LEU A 312 8.32 10.14 -5.90
CA LEU A 312 9.65 9.57 -6.13
C LEU A 312 10.60 10.66 -6.62
N LYS A 313 11.78 10.73 -5.99
CA LYS A 313 12.86 11.60 -6.46
C LYS A 313 13.31 11.07 -7.81
N THR A 314 13.16 11.88 -8.86
CA THR A 314 13.76 11.59 -10.16
C THR A 314 15.20 12.09 -10.11
N ASP A 315 16.16 11.17 -10.06
CA ASP A 315 17.58 11.46 -10.29
C ASP A 315 17.85 11.88 -11.74
#